data_AF-A0A3E0L1P2-F1
#
_entry.id   AF-A0A3E0L1P2-F1
#
_cell.length_a   1.000
_cell.length_b   1.000
_cell.length_c   1.000
_cell.angle_alpha   90.00
_cell.angle_beta   90.00
_cell.angle_gamma   90.00
#
_symmetry.space_group_name_H-M   'P 1'
#
loop_
_entity.id
_entity.type
_entity.pdbx_description
1 polymer ?
#
loop_
_entity_poly.entity_id
_entity_poly.type
_entity_poly.pdbx_seq_one_letter_code
_entity_poly.pdbx_strand_id
1 'polypeptide(L)'
;MMEDIVWKMQQRSRTLQDYRKDIRGLWQDEAAKTLNHRYLDPHEDDDQKMIEFLQKQVQGLEKTNEELVKAKDYALEAERYSQQVEHFLEREKQEVKQAYYSYDRSIEYYGLTQAELPNIHRLIQQANRSCN
;
A
#
# COMPACT_ATOMS: atom_id res chain seq x y z
N MET A 1 14.22 -15.62 -18.47
CA MET A 1 12.96 -15.12 -17.87
C MET A 1 11.79 -15.45 -18.80
N MET A 2 10.55 -15.32 -18.33
CA MET A 2 9.36 -15.72 -19.09
C MET A 2 9.24 -14.98 -20.45
N GLU A 3 9.71 -13.74 -20.52
CA GLU A 3 9.87 -12.97 -21.77
C GLU A 3 10.77 -13.67 -22.80
N ASP A 4 11.92 -14.21 -22.38
CA ASP A 4 12.86 -14.92 -23.27
C ASP A 4 12.23 -16.20 -23.84
N ILE A 5 11.36 -16.86 -23.07
CA ILE A 5 10.60 -18.03 -23.55
C ILE A 5 9.59 -17.60 -24.61
N VAL A 6 8.80 -16.56 -24.34
CA VAL A 6 7.79 -16.03 -25.28
C VAL A 6 8.46 -15.51 -26.56
N TRP A 7 9.60 -14.82 -26.43
CA TRP A 7 10.39 -14.36 -27.56
C TRP A 7 10.90 -15.53 -28.42
N LYS A 8 11.46 -16.58 -27.79
CA LYS A 8 11.89 -17.80 -28.51
C LYS A 8 10.73 -18.51 -29.20
N MET A 9 9.56 -18.57 -28.57
CA MET A 9 8.34 -19.12 -29.18
C MET A 9 7.94 -18.32 -30.43
N GLN A 10 8.00 -16.99 -30.34
CA GLN A 10 7.72 -16.11 -31.48
C GLN A 10 8.69 -16.32 -32.64
N GLN A 11 10.00 -16.43 -32.37
CA GLN A 11 10.97 -16.71 -33.43
C GLN A 11 10.71 -18.08 -34.08
N ARG A 12 10.43 -19.11 -33.29
CA ARG A 12 10.16 -20.46 -33.81
C ARG A 12 8.88 -20.52 -34.63
N SER A 13 7.80 -19.90 -34.17
CA SER A 13 6.54 -19.85 -34.92
C SER A 13 6.73 -19.15 -36.26
N ARG A 14 7.44 -18.01 -36.28
CA ARG A 14 7.79 -17.31 -37.53
C ARG A 14 8.55 -18.22 -38.50
N THR A 15 9.61 -18.88 -38.03
CA THR A 15 10.39 -19.80 -38.87
C THR A 15 9.53 -20.93 -39.45
N LEU A 16 8.61 -21.51 -38.66
CA LEU A 16 7.71 -22.57 -39.12
C LEU A 16 6.72 -22.06 -40.18
N GLN A 17 6.16 -20.86 -40.00
CA GLN A 17 5.26 -20.26 -40.99
C GLN A 17 5.99 -19.92 -42.29
N ASP A 18 7.23 -19.45 -42.21
CA ASP A 18 8.07 -19.20 -43.39
C ASP A 18 8.32 -20.51 -44.16
N TYR A 19 8.71 -21.59 -43.47
CA TYR A 19 8.86 -22.92 -44.11
C TYR A 19 7.58 -23.43 -44.74
N ARG A 20 6.44 -23.25 -44.07
CA ARG A 20 5.14 -23.67 -44.60
C ARG A 20 4.79 -22.92 -45.88
N LYS A 21 5.04 -21.61 -45.94
CA LYS A 21 4.81 -20.79 -47.14
C LYS A 21 5.70 -21.24 -48.30
N ASP A 22 6.97 -21.53 -48.04
CA ASP A 22 7.90 -22.01 -49.05
C ASP A 22 7.48 -23.37 -49.64
N ILE A 23 7.08 -24.31 -48.79
CA ILE A 23 6.66 -25.67 -49.21
C ILE A 23 5.34 -25.64 -49.97
N ARG A 24 4.40 -24.74 -49.60
CA ARG A 24 3.10 -24.60 -50.27
C ARG A 24 3.23 -24.30 -51.77
N GLY A 25 4.30 -23.61 -52.19
CA GLY A 25 4.59 -23.35 -53.60
C GLY A 25 4.98 -24.60 -54.40
N LEU A 26 5.53 -25.62 -53.74
CA LEU A 26 6.05 -26.85 -54.35
C LEU A 26 5.01 -27.98 -54.39
N TRP A 27 4.06 -28.00 -53.44
CA TRP A 27 3.04 -29.05 -53.30
C TRP A 27 1.65 -28.52 -53.64
N GLN A 28 1.26 -28.65 -54.91
CA GLN A 28 -0.02 -28.17 -55.45
C GLN A 28 -0.96 -29.29 -55.94
N ASP A 29 -0.67 -30.55 -55.61
CA ASP A 29 -1.60 -31.64 -55.93
C ASP A 29 -2.88 -31.58 -55.06
N GLU A 30 -3.90 -32.33 -55.46
CA GLU A 30 -5.20 -32.32 -54.78
C GLU A 30 -5.13 -32.84 -53.33
N ALA A 31 -4.19 -33.72 -53.01
CA ALA A 31 -4.00 -34.20 -51.65
C ALA A 31 -3.40 -33.11 -50.75
N ALA A 32 -2.39 -32.38 -51.26
CA ALA A 32 -1.77 -31.25 -50.59
C ALA A 32 -2.77 -30.09 -50.39
N LYS A 33 -3.61 -29.79 -51.38
CA LYS A 33 -4.69 -28.80 -51.22
C LYS A 33 -5.68 -29.20 -50.14
N THR A 34 -6.09 -30.47 -50.12
CA THR A 34 -7.02 -31.00 -49.10
C THR A 34 -6.41 -30.93 -47.69
N LEU A 35 -5.14 -31.31 -47.55
CA LEU A 35 -4.42 -31.25 -46.27
C LEU A 35 -4.27 -29.81 -45.77
N ASN A 36 -3.85 -28.89 -46.64
CA ASN A 36 -3.70 -27.48 -46.27
C ASN A 36 -5.03 -26.88 -45.84
N HIS A 37 -6.08 -27.04 -46.65
CA HIS A 37 -7.39 -26.46 -46.37
C HIS A 37 -8.02 -27.02 -45.09
N ARG A 38 -7.88 -28.32 -44.84
CA ARG A 38 -8.55 -28.98 -43.71
C ARG A 38 -7.79 -28.85 -42.39
N TYR A 39 -6.46 -28.78 -42.42
CA TYR A 39 -5.64 -28.93 -41.21
C TYR A 39 -4.61 -27.83 -40.99
N LEU A 40 -4.14 -27.10 -42.00
CA LEU A 40 -3.06 -26.13 -41.81
C LEU A 40 -3.57 -24.69 -41.89
N ASP A 41 -4.41 -24.38 -42.88
CA ASP A 41 -4.99 -23.05 -43.08
C ASP A 41 -5.87 -22.61 -41.90
N PRO A 42 -6.70 -23.47 -41.28
CA PRO A 42 -7.51 -23.05 -40.13
C PRO A 42 -6.70 -22.63 -38.89
N HIS A 43 -5.46 -23.11 -38.77
CA HIS A 43 -4.58 -22.90 -37.61
C HIS A 43 -3.42 -21.94 -37.90
N GLU A 44 -3.44 -21.23 -39.04
CA GLU A 44 -2.33 -20.35 -39.44
C GLU A 44 -2.02 -19.26 -38.41
N ASP A 45 -3.06 -18.72 -37.77
CA ASP A 45 -2.92 -17.62 -36.81
C ASP A 45 -2.89 -18.07 -35.34
N ASP A 46 -3.06 -19.37 -35.06
CA ASP A 46 -3.25 -19.86 -33.69
C ASP A 46 -2.01 -19.62 -32.83
N ASP A 47 -0.83 -19.85 -33.39
CA ASP A 47 0.43 -19.55 -32.71
C ASP A 47 0.57 -18.06 -32.39
N GLN A 48 0.23 -17.19 -33.35
CA GLN A 48 0.34 -15.74 -33.19
C GLN A 48 -0.62 -15.25 -32.10
N LYS A 49 -1.87 -15.73 -32.11
CA LYS A 49 -2.86 -15.45 -31.05
C LYS A 49 -2.38 -15.94 -29.68
N MET A 50 -1.79 -17.13 -29.63
CA MET A 50 -1.22 -17.69 -28.39
C MET A 50 -0.06 -16.82 -27.88
N ILE A 51 0.86 -16.40 -28.75
CA ILE A 51 1.99 -15.54 -28.39
C ILE A 51 1.49 -14.19 -27.86
N GLU A 52 0.54 -13.55 -28.53
CA GLU A 52 -0.03 -12.28 -28.08
C GLU A 52 -0.71 -12.41 -26.71
N PHE A 53 -1.43 -13.51 -26.48
CA PHE A 53 -2.04 -13.80 -25.19
C PHE A 53 -0.99 -13.98 -24.09
N LEU A 54 0.10 -14.71 -24.37
CA LEU A 54 1.20 -14.90 -23.43
C LEU A 54 1.95 -13.60 -23.14
N GLN A 55 2.20 -12.76 -24.14
CA GLN A 55 2.83 -11.45 -23.97
C GLN A 55 2.00 -10.55 -23.03
N LYS A 56 0.67 -10.51 -23.24
CA LYS A 56 -0.24 -9.76 -22.35
C LYS A 56 -0.21 -10.30 -20.92
N GLN A 57 -0.14 -11.61 -20.73
CA GLN A 57 -0.02 -12.20 -19.40
C GLN A 57 1.29 -11.84 -18.72
N VAL A 58 2.42 -11.89 -19.43
CA VAL A 58 3.73 -11.53 -18.87
C VAL A 58 3.73 -10.06 -18.42
N GLN A 59 3.27 -9.15 -19.27
CA GLN A 59 3.13 -7.72 -18.91
C GLN A 59 2.18 -7.52 -17.73
N GLY A 60 1.07 -8.26 -17.69
CA GLY A 60 0.12 -8.23 -16.57
C GLY A 60 0.75 -8.69 -15.27
N LEU A 61 1.57 -9.74 -15.30
CA LEU A 61 2.30 -10.25 -14.13
C LEU A 61 3.33 -9.25 -13.63
N GLU A 62 4.10 -8.63 -14.52
CA GLU A 62 5.08 -7.60 -14.17
C GLU A 62 4.41 -6.41 -13.50
N LYS A 63 3.34 -5.88 -14.09
CA LYS A 63 2.56 -4.78 -13.51
C LYS A 63 1.98 -5.16 -12.15
N THR A 64 1.44 -6.38 -12.02
CA THR A 64 0.88 -6.85 -10.74
C THR A 64 1.97 -6.97 -9.67
N ASN A 65 3.17 -7.40 -10.06
CA ASN A 65 4.30 -7.47 -9.15
C ASN A 65 4.76 -6.07 -8.69
N GLU A 66 4.79 -5.09 -9.59
CA GLU A 66 5.06 -3.69 -9.22
C GLU A 66 4.01 -3.14 -8.24
N GLU A 67 2.73 -3.36 -8.50
CA GLU A 67 1.65 -2.94 -7.61
C GLU A 67 1.72 -3.67 -6.26
N LEU A 68 2.13 -4.94 -6.24
CA LEU A 68 2.34 -5.69 -5.00
C LEU A 68 3.48 -5.10 -4.16
N VAL A 69 4.58 -4.67 -4.79
CA VAL A 69 5.68 -3.98 -4.09
C VAL A 69 5.19 -2.68 -3.48
N LYS A 70 4.48 -1.83 -4.24
CA LYS A 70 3.91 -0.58 -3.72
C LYS A 70 2.95 -0.83 -2.56
N ALA A 71 2.09 -1.84 -2.66
CA ALA A 71 1.15 -2.18 -1.60
C ALA A 71 1.86 -2.58 -0.30
N LYS A 72 2.99 -3.30 -0.40
CA LYS A 72 3.83 -3.62 0.77
C LYS A 72 4.47 -2.38 1.38
N ASP A 73 4.97 -1.47 0.56
CA ASP A 73 5.56 -0.21 1.03
C ASP A 73 4.50 0.64 1.76
N TYR A 74 3.30 0.76 1.20
CA TYR A 74 2.19 1.47 1.86
C TYR A 74 1.76 0.81 3.17
N ALA A 75 1.78 -0.52 3.26
CA ALA A 75 1.47 -1.21 4.51
C ALA A 75 2.49 -0.87 5.61
N LEU A 76 3.79 -0.81 5.27
CA LEU A 76 4.84 -0.40 6.20
C LEU A 76 4.70 1.06 6.65
N GLU A 77 4.36 1.96 5.72
CA GLU A 77 4.10 3.36 6.06
C GLU A 77 2.89 3.52 6.98
N ALA A 78 1.80 2.80 6.70
CA ALA A 78 0.60 2.81 7.52
C ALA A 78 0.89 2.32 8.95
N GLU A 79 1.68 1.25 9.09
CA GLU A 79 2.12 0.75 10.39
C GLU A 79 2.97 1.79 11.15
N ARG A 80 3.90 2.46 10.46
CA ARG A 80 4.69 3.54 11.06
C ARG A 80 3.82 4.68 11.57
N TYR A 81 2.83 5.12 10.78
CA TYR A 81 1.92 6.19 11.22
C TYR A 81 1.03 5.73 12.38
N SER A 82 0.55 4.49 12.37
CA SER A 82 -0.22 3.92 13.48
C SER A 82 0.56 3.99 14.79
N GLN A 83 1.82 3.58 14.78
CA GLN A 83 2.69 3.63 15.96
C GLN A 83 2.90 5.07 16.47
N GLN A 84 3.05 6.05 15.56
CA GLN A 84 3.17 7.46 15.95
C GLN A 84 1.89 7.98 16.61
N VAL A 85 0.73 7.65 16.06
CA VAL A 85 -0.57 8.04 16.63
C VAL A 85 -0.78 7.41 18.00
N GLU A 86 -0.43 6.14 18.17
CA GLU A 86 -0.49 5.47 19.48
C GLU A 86 0.42 6.13 20.51
N HIS A 87 1.65 6.50 20.12
CA HIS A 87 2.57 7.21 20.98
C HIS A 87 2.02 8.57 21.42
N PHE A 88 1.47 9.35 20.49
CA PHE A 88 0.84 10.63 20.83
C PHE A 88 -0.37 10.45 21.73
N LEU A 89 -1.24 9.47 21.44
CA LEU A 89 -2.42 9.20 22.26
C LEU A 89 -2.03 8.87 23.70
N GLU A 90 -0.98 8.09 23.90
CA GLU A 90 -0.51 7.76 25.25
C GLU A 90 0.08 8.97 25.97
N ARG A 91 0.81 9.84 25.26
CA ARG A 91 1.30 11.11 25.82
C ARG A 91 0.13 12.00 26.26
N GLU A 92 -0.86 12.22 25.40
CA GLU A 92 -2.02 13.06 25.71
C GLU A 92 -2.82 12.51 26.91
N LYS A 93 -2.98 11.18 27.03
CA LYS A 93 -3.60 10.57 28.21
C LYS A 93 -2.84 10.91 29.49
N GLN A 94 -1.50 10.88 29.46
CA GLN A 94 -0.68 11.23 30.60
C GLN A 94 -0.79 12.73 30.93
N GLU A 95 -0.79 13.60 29.94
CA GLU A 95 -0.97 15.04 30.11
C GLU A 95 -2.33 15.38 30.74
N VAL A 96 -3.41 14.75 30.25
CA VAL A 96 -4.75 14.89 30.83
C VAL A 96 -4.77 14.44 32.29
N LYS A 97 -4.16 13.29 32.62
CA LYS A 97 -4.07 12.80 34.00
C LYS A 97 -3.31 13.77 34.91
N GLN A 98 -2.22 14.37 34.41
CA GLN A 98 -1.46 15.38 35.15
C GLN A 98 -2.25 16.68 35.34
N ALA A 99 -3.03 17.10 34.34
CA ALA A 99 -3.90 18.25 34.44
C ALA A 99 -4.97 18.06 35.52
N TYR A 100 -5.62 16.89 35.58
CA TYR A 100 -6.56 16.57 36.66
C TYR A 100 -5.92 16.63 38.04
N TYR A 101 -4.75 15.99 38.22
CA TYR A 101 -4.03 16.04 39.50
C TYR A 101 -3.68 17.48 39.91
N SER A 102 -3.25 18.30 38.96
CA SER A 102 -2.93 19.72 39.19
C SER A 102 -4.17 20.52 39.57
N TYR A 103 -5.31 20.22 38.95
CA TYR A 103 -6.59 20.84 39.25
C TYR A 103 -7.06 20.49 40.67
N ASP A 104 -7.05 19.22 41.04
CA ASP A 104 -7.44 18.77 42.40
C ASP A 104 -6.59 19.44 43.48
N ARG A 105 -5.28 19.52 43.25
CA ARG A 105 -4.36 20.20 44.17
C ARG A 105 -4.62 21.70 44.25
N SER A 106 -5.05 22.33 43.15
CA SER A 106 -5.39 23.75 43.15
C SER A 106 -6.66 24.04 43.97
N ILE A 107 -7.65 23.13 43.93
CA ILE A 107 -8.85 23.20 44.79
C ILE A 107 -8.43 23.09 46.26
N GLU A 108 -7.56 22.14 46.60
CA GLU A 108 -7.07 21.96 47.97
C GLU A 108 -6.40 23.24 48.48
N TYR A 109 -5.45 23.80 47.71
CA TYR A 109 -4.77 25.03 48.09
C TYR A 109 -5.70 26.23 48.18
N TYR A 110 -6.69 26.32 47.28
CA TYR A 110 -7.70 27.36 47.36
C TYR A 110 -8.49 27.28 48.67
N GLY A 111 -8.93 26.08 49.07
CA GLY A 111 -9.63 25.86 50.34
C GLY A 111 -8.78 26.24 51.55
N LEU A 112 -7.51 25.80 51.59
CA LEU A 112 -6.58 26.16 52.67
C LEU A 112 -6.36 27.69 52.74
N THR A 113 -6.17 28.33 51.58
CA THR A 113 -5.97 29.78 51.52
C THR A 113 -7.21 30.52 52.01
N GLN A 114 -8.41 30.09 51.59
CA GLN A 114 -9.67 30.67 52.09
C GLN A 114 -9.82 30.53 53.61
N ALA A 115 -9.43 29.39 54.17
CA ALA A 115 -9.50 29.15 55.61
C ALA A 115 -8.55 30.05 56.43
N GLU A 116 -7.43 30.50 55.84
CA GLU A 116 -6.47 31.38 56.51
C GLU A 116 -6.80 32.87 56.39
N LEU A 117 -7.66 33.28 55.44
CA LEU A 117 -8.05 34.68 55.26
C LEU A 117 -8.61 35.34 56.55
N PRO A 118 -9.48 34.68 57.35
CA PRO A 118 -9.94 35.22 58.62
C PRO A 118 -8.81 35.43 59.64
N ASN A 119 -7.83 34.51 59.69
CA ASN A 119 -6.67 34.64 60.58
C ASN A 119 -5.82 35.85 60.21
N ILE A 120 -5.56 36.05 58.92
CA ILE A 120 -4.86 37.23 58.39
C ILE A 120 -5.63 38.49 58.75
N HIS A 121 -6.95 38.51 58.54
CA HIS A 121 -7.78 39.67 58.88
C HIS A 121 -7.74 39.99 60.37
N ARG A 122 -7.79 38.97 61.25
CA ARG A 122 -7.64 39.12 62.69
C ARG A 122 -6.29 39.71 63.07
N LEU A 123 -5.20 39.21 62.47
CA LEU A 123 -3.84 39.71 62.74
C LEU A 123 -3.69 41.18 62.31
N ILE A 124 -4.24 41.55 61.15
CA ILE A 124 -4.27 42.94 60.68
C ILE A 124 -5.04 43.83 61.67
N GLN A 125 -6.23 43.40 62.11
CA GLN A 125 -7.02 44.15 63.10
C GLN A 125 -6.27 44.32 64.43
N GLN A 126 -5.57 43.28 64.90
CA GLN A 126 -4.76 43.34 66.12
C GLN A 126 -3.60 44.34 65.96
N ALA A 127 -2.86 44.28 64.85
CA ALA A 127 -1.77 45.22 64.58
C ALA A 127 -2.28 46.68 64.54
N ASN A 128 -3.40 46.93 63.87
CA ASN A 128 -4.00 48.27 63.79
C ASN A 128 -4.44 48.82 65.15
N ARG A 129 -4.83 47.94 66.09
CA ARG A 129 -5.17 48.37 67.47
C ARG A 129 -3.95 48.68 68.31
N SER A 130 -2.80 48.07 68.03
CA SER A 130 -1.54 48.31 68.75
C SER A 130 -0.77 49.55 68.25
N CYS A 131 -1.15 50.08 67.09
CA CYS A 131 -0.57 51.30 66.50
C CYS A 131 -1.39 52.58 66.80
N ASN A 132 -2.51 52.46 67.51
CA ASN A 132 -3.24 53.56 68.14
C ASN A 132 -2.95 53.58 69.64
#